data_AF-A0A2N1T7V8-F1
#
_entry.id   AF-A0A2N1T7V8-F1
#
_cell.length_a   1.000
_cell.length_b   1.000
_cell.length_c   1.000
_cell.angle_alpha   90.00
_cell.angle_beta   90.00
_cell.angle_gamma   90.00
#
_symmetry.space_group_name_H-M   'P 1'
#
loop_
_entity.id
_entity.type
_entity.pdbx_description
1 polymer ?
#
loop_
_entity_poly.entity_id
_entity_poly.type
_entity_poly.pdbx_seq_one_letter_code
_entity_poly.pdbx_strand_id
1 'polypeptide(L)'
;MDMTKLNIIIISASSDIGLAICRKWVQYGWNIFGTYRTMTEEVKSVENSNVKLVPCDLNSIDSIDKACSDLIKLCHEWDALILCPGTQEPIGPIIDTEFNDWEKSIRINFINQIRIVHRLLPYKKHYSGLGPCVLFFAGGGTNNATVNYSAYTISKIALIKMCELLDEEIQNTRFTIIGPGWVKTKIHDATMNAKEKAGDNFNKTRQKLKSDECTPMEDVINCCEWILQSSREVVSGRNFSVVFDMWGDERLSRMLLKDKNMYKLRRKGNGMLVKNMVQEPKKSEILDSLILSLPELTDSHAPGTQFYNFMKKTLRKEIELLFNGNEDGAIEIASFGKINFPYFSMGNIDSLNLFDLDEIMIFTYYWANRHRYKKVIDIGANIGLHSIMLSKCGYNVTSYEPDPVHFQMLNRNLMSNNIHTVKTVNMAVSSKSGEMEFVRIKGNTTGSHLAGSKPNPYGDLDRFNVKIIDFNFLLDGVDFIKMDVEGHEKEIIINTSKSIWERLDAFIEIENKDNAEAIYEHFKELGINLFSQKINWAQVGSVDDMPINYKEGTLFVSNKKKMVWN
;
A
#
# COMPACT_ATOMS: atom_id res chain seq x y z
N MET A 1 -16.72 21.58 21.24
CA MET A 1 -17.62 21.95 20.13
C MET A 1 -17.90 23.43 20.22
N ASP A 2 -17.91 24.13 19.10
CA ASP A 2 -18.44 25.49 19.03
C ASP A 2 -19.90 25.49 19.54
N MET A 3 -20.21 26.38 20.48
CA MET A 3 -21.39 26.32 21.37
C MET A 3 -22.68 26.78 20.66
N THR A 4 -22.87 26.38 19.41
CA THR A 4 -24.11 26.64 18.68
C THR A 4 -25.15 25.59 19.04
N LYS A 5 -26.33 26.06 19.44
CA LYS A 5 -27.48 25.19 19.74
C LYS A 5 -27.99 24.59 18.43
N LEU A 6 -27.89 23.27 18.27
CA LEU A 6 -28.34 22.54 17.07
C LEU A 6 -29.71 21.89 17.28
N ASN A 7 -30.46 21.76 16.19
CA ASN A 7 -31.68 20.96 16.10
C ASN A 7 -31.36 19.63 15.41
N ILE A 8 -31.49 18.52 16.13
CA ILE A 8 -31.15 17.19 15.65
C ILE A 8 -32.39 16.33 15.59
N ILE A 9 -32.66 15.69 14.46
CA ILE A 9 -33.65 14.63 14.34
C ILE A 9 -32.97 13.27 14.48
N ILE A 10 -33.46 12.40 15.38
CA ILE A 10 -32.92 11.04 15.57
C ILE A 10 -34.03 9.99 15.36
N ILE A 11 -33.88 9.15 14.34
CA ILE A 11 -34.79 8.04 14.10
C ILE A 11 -34.35 6.84 14.95
N SER A 12 -35.26 6.26 15.73
CA SER A 12 -34.98 5.29 16.81
C SER A 12 -34.11 5.87 17.94
N ALA A 13 -34.51 7.04 18.46
CA ALA A 13 -33.83 7.74 19.55
C ALA A 13 -33.95 7.04 20.91
N SER A 14 -34.88 6.09 21.05
CA SER A 14 -35.17 5.46 22.33
C SER A 14 -34.41 4.17 22.62
N SER A 15 -33.41 3.80 21.82
CA SER A 15 -32.63 2.59 22.10
C SER A 15 -31.19 2.64 21.60
N ASP A 16 -30.33 1.89 22.30
CA ASP A 16 -28.96 1.57 21.88
C ASP A 16 -28.17 2.83 21.46
N ILE A 17 -27.61 2.83 20.25
CA ILE A 17 -26.82 3.95 19.71
C ILE A 17 -27.64 5.25 19.67
N GLY A 18 -28.89 5.21 19.22
CA GLY A 18 -29.74 6.40 19.13
C GLY A 18 -29.99 7.04 20.50
N LEU A 19 -30.18 6.21 21.53
CA LEU A 19 -30.34 6.67 22.90
C LEU A 19 -29.05 7.24 23.49
N ALA A 20 -27.91 6.58 23.23
CA ALA A 20 -26.62 7.05 23.70
C ALA A 20 -26.27 8.43 23.10
N ILE A 21 -26.49 8.61 21.79
CA ILE A 21 -26.38 9.90 21.11
C ILE A 21 -27.33 10.93 21.72
N CYS A 22 -28.60 10.58 21.92
CA CYS A 22 -29.60 11.48 22.53
C CYS A 22 -29.16 11.96 23.92
N ARG A 23 -28.71 11.04 24.78
CA ARG A 23 -28.24 11.35 26.15
C ARG A 23 -26.99 12.20 26.16
N LYS A 24 -26.07 12.02 25.21
CA LYS A 24 -24.85 12.82 25.11
C LYS A 24 -25.18 14.23 24.60
N TRP A 25 -25.84 14.33 23.45
CA TRP A 25 -26.00 15.60 22.76
C TRP A 25 -26.97 16.58 23.43
N VAL A 26 -27.94 16.08 24.22
CA VAL A 26 -28.75 16.96 25.07
C VAL A 26 -27.91 17.68 26.15
N GLN A 27 -26.80 17.07 26.61
CA GLN A 27 -25.89 17.70 27.58
C GLN A 27 -25.11 18.86 26.97
N TYR A 28 -24.95 18.90 25.65
CA TYR A 28 -24.40 20.05 24.93
C TYR A 28 -25.43 21.18 24.75
N GLY A 29 -26.66 20.98 25.23
CA GLY A 29 -27.75 21.93 25.09
C GLY A 29 -28.46 21.88 23.74
N TRP A 30 -28.22 20.85 22.91
CA TRP A 30 -28.90 20.69 21.62
C TRP A 30 -30.36 20.28 21.79
N ASN A 31 -31.20 20.67 20.84
CA ASN A 31 -32.59 20.22 20.77
C ASN A 31 -32.64 18.89 20.00
N ILE A 32 -33.22 17.86 20.61
CA ILE A 32 -33.35 16.53 20.02
C ILE A 32 -34.84 16.24 19.76
N PHE A 33 -35.15 15.90 18.51
CA PHE A 33 -36.47 15.48 18.07
C PHE A 33 -36.37 14.04 17.60
N GLY A 34 -36.92 13.11 18.36
CA GLY A 34 -36.66 11.70 18.18
C GLY A 34 -37.90 10.88 17.84
N THR A 35 -37.67 9.65 17.41
CA THR A 35 -38.75 8.65 17.32
C THR A 35 -38.51 7.47 18.24
N TYR A 36 -39.59 6.85 18.69
CA TYR A 36 -39.60 5.60 19.45
C TYR A 36 -40.66 4.66 18.90
N ARG A 37 -40.46 3.35 19.01
CA ARG A 37 -41.48 2.36 18.59
C ARG A 37 -42.50 2.07 19.69
N THR A 38 -42.02 1.84 20.90
CA THR A 38 -42.83 1.44 22.06
C THR A 38 -42.54 2.39 23.21
N MET A 39 -43.57 2.92 23.85
CA MET A 39 -43.41 3.79 25.02
C MET A 39 -42.94 2.95 26.21
N THR A 40 -41.74 3.23 26.73
CA THR A 40 -41.14 2.59 27.91
C THR A 40 -40.78 3.64 28.96
N GLU A 41 -40.48 3.23 30.19
CA GLU A 41 -39.98 4.17 31.21
C GLU A 41 -38.65 4.82 30.80
N GLU A 42 -37.82 4.11 30.03
CA GLU A 42 -36.59 4.68 29.49
C GLU A 42 -36.89 5.80 28.46
N VAL A 43 -37.88 5.62 27.58
CA VAL A 43 -38.34 6.68 26.66
C VAL A 43 -38.79 7.92 27.44
N LYS A 44 -39.66 7.73 28.45
CA LYS A 44 -40.18 8.83 29.28
C LYS A 44 -39.06 9.55 30.03
N SER A 45 -38.07 8.82 30.53
CA SER A 45 -36.95 9.38 31.30
C SER A 45 -36.04 10.31 30.50
N VAL A 46 -36.06 10.20 29.18
CA VAL A 46 -35.18 10.96 28.27
C VAL A 46 -35.88 12.24 27.79
N GLU A 47 -37.22 12.27 27.78
CA GLU A 47 -37.98 13.46 27.42
C GLU A 47 -37.77 14.59 28.43
N ASN A 48 -37.56 15.80 27.91
CA ASN A 48 -37.44 17.00 28.71
C ASN A 48 -37.79 18.25 27.87
N SER A 49 -37.33 19.43 28.27
CA SER A 49 -37.57 20.67 27.50
C SER A 49 -36.87 20.67 26.15
N ASN A 50 -35.67 20.06 26.05
CA ASN A 50 -34.86 19.99 24.84
C ASN A 50 -35.01 18.64 24.09
N VAL A 51 -35.71 17.65 24.63
CA VAL A 51 -35.94 16.36 23.97
C VAL A 51 -37.44 16.09 23.81
N LYS A 52 -37.89 15.96 22.56
CA LYS A 52 -39.29 15.63 22.20
C LYS A 52 -39.32 14.37 21.37
N LEU A 53 -40.13 13.38 21.75
CA LEU A 53 -40.18 12.10 21.06
C LEU A 53 -41.58 11.83 20.48
N VAL A 54 -41.64 11.24 19.28
CA VAL A 54 -42.90 10.85 18.62
C VAL A 54 -42.93 9.35 18.30
N PRO A 55 -44.11 8.70 18.33
CA PRO A 55 -44.21 7.28 18.03
C PRO A 55 -43.96 7.01 16.53
N CYS A 56 -43.16 6.01 16.22
CA CYS A 56 -42.88 5.56 14.86
C CYS A 56 -42.61 4.05 14.81
N ASP A 57 -43.49 3.30 14.16
CA ASP A 57 -43.21 1.92 13.76
C ASP A 57 -42.76 1.88 12.30
N LEU A 58 -41.51 1.50 12.07
CA LEU A 58 -40.92 1.39 10.74
C LEU A 58 -41.51 0.25 9.89
N ASN A 59 -42.42 -0.56 10.44
CA ASN A 59 -43.19 -1.54 9.67
C ASN A 59 -44.49 -0.95 9.09
N SER A 60 -44.91 0.23 9.56
CA SER A 60 -46.15 0.87 9.14
C SER A 60 -45.87 2.15 8.39
N ILE A 61 -46.26 2.18 7.12
CA ILE A 61 -46.15 3.35 6.25
C ILE A 61 -46.89 4.56 6.84
N ASP A 62 -48.11 4.34 7.34
CA ASP A 62 -48.92 5.40 7.94
C ASP A 62 -48.28 5.92 9.23
N SER A 63 -47.66 5.03 10.01
CA SER A 63 -46.91 5.43 11.20
C SER A 63 -45.69 6.28 10.84
N ILE A 64 -44.96 5.94 9.77
CA ILE A 64 -43.81 6.72 9.30
C ILE A 64 -44.26 8.10 8.83
N ASP A 65 -45.30 8.18 8.01
CA ASP A 65 -45.78 9.46 7.47
C ASP A 65 -46.34 10.36 8.60
N LYS A 66 -47.05 9.78 9.57
CA LYS A 66 -47.49 10.49 10.77
C LYS A 66 -46.30 11.01 11.60
N ALA A 67 -45.31 10.15 11.86
CA ALA A 67 -44.11 10.54 12.62
C ALA A 67 -43.34 11.67 11.92
N CYS A 68 -43.16 11.61 10.59
CA CYS A 68 -42.57 12.69 9.82
C CYS A 68 -43.39 13.99 9.96
N SER A 69 -44.72 13.92 9.85
CA SER A 69 -45.58 15.10 10.02
C SER A 69 -45.45 15.72 11.41
N ASP A 70 -45.37 14.91 12.46
CA ASP A 70 -45.26 15.40 13.83
C ASP A 70 -43.85 15.95 14.10
N LEU A 71 -42.80 15.34 13.57
CA LEU A 71 -41.43 15.87 13.62
C LEU A 71 -41.32 17.24 12.94
N ILE A 72 -41.94 17.41 11.76
CA ILE A 72 -41.96 18.70 11.04
C ILE A 72 -42.64 19.81 11.86
N LYS A 73 -43.70 19.47 12.60
CA LYS A 73 -44.39 20.44 13.48
C LYS A 73 -43.53 20.83 14.68
N LEU A 74 -42.75 19.89 15.22
CA LEU A 74 -41.90 20.11 16.38
C LEU A 74 -40.58 20.79 16.02
N CYS A 75 -40.03 20.47 14.86
CA CYS A 75 -38.72 20.91 14.36
C CYS A 75 -38.91 21.53 12.98
N HIS A 76 -39.08 22.85 12.93
CA HIS A 76 -39.27 23.60 11.69
C HIS A 76 -38.07 23.50 10.75
N GLU A 77 -36.86 23.54 11.32
CA GLU A 77 -35.60 23.37 10.60
C GLU A 77 -34.61 22.53 11.43
N TRP A 78 -33.96 21.56 10.78
CA TRP A 78 -32.96 20.68 11.41
C TRP A 78 -31.54 20.89 10.86
N ASP A 79 -30.54 20.75 11.74
CA ASP A 79 -29.11 20.79 11.43
C ASP A 79 -28.56 19.39 11.11
N ALA A 80 -29.06 18.35 11.77
CA ALA A 80 -28.72 16.98 11.42
C ALA A 80 -29.88 15.98 11.54
N LEU A 81 -29.87 14.97 10.69
CA LEU A 81 -30.79 13.84 10.67
C LEU A 81 -30.00 12.53 10.84
N ILE A 82 -30.18 11.85 11.96
CA ILE A 82 -29.46 10.63 12.32
C ILE A 82 -30.41 9.42 12.22
N LEU A 83 -30.06 8.43 11.39
CA LEU A 83 -30.87 7.25 11.15
C LEU A 83 -30.23 6.01 11.79
N CYS A 84 -30.59 5.73 13.04
CA CYS A 84 -30.13 4.56 13.80
C CYS A 84 -30.88 3.22 13.60
N PRO A 85 -32.00 3.08 12.86
CA PRO A 85 -32.68 1.78 12.79
C PRO A 85 -31.86 0.67 12.12
N GLY A 86 -32.03 -0.56 12.62
CA GLY A 86 -31.53 -1.76 11.96
C GLY A 86 -32.03 -3.06 12.58
N THR A 87 -32.13 -4.11 11.77
CA THR A 87 -32.38 -5.48 12.22
C THR A 87 -31.57 -6.46 11.40
N GLN A 88 -31.01 -7.49 12.03
CA GLN A 88 -30.29 -8.58 11.35
C GLN A 88 -31.22 -9.69 10.87
N GLU A 89 -32.48 -9.70 11.31
CA GLU A 89 -33.46 -10.70 10.91
C GLU A 89 -33.93 -10.48 9.45
N PRO A 90 -34.33 -11.53 8.73
CA PRO A 90 -34.17 -12.94 9.08
C PRO A 90 -32.71 -13.40 8.90
N ILE A 91 -32.28 -14.38 9.70
CA ILE A 91 -30.95 -15.00 9.60
C ILE A 91 -31.11 -16.44 9.14
N GLY A 92 -30.45 -16.78 8.04
CA GLY A 92 -30.44 -18.11 7.44
C GLY A 92 -30.08 -18.08 5.95
N PRO A 93 -29.87 -19.25 5.32
CA PRO A 93 -29.78 -19.36 3.88
C PRO A 93 -31.04 -18.79 3.22
N ILE A 94 -30.90 -18.06 2.12
CA ILE A 94 -32.05 -17.38 1.47
C ILE A 94 -33.18 -18.35 1.08
N ILE A 95 -32.82 -19.60 0.74
CA ILE A 95 -33.77 -20.66 0.38
C ILE A 95 -34.59 -21.17 1.57
N ASP A 96 -34.10 -20.94 2.80
CA ASP A 96 -34.73 -21.41 4.04
C ASP A 96 -35.42 -20.26 4.82
N THR A 97 -35.28 -19.02 4.36
CA THR A 97 -35.92 -17.85 4.98
C THR A 97 -37.24 -17.52 4.30
N GLU A 98 -38.26 -17.20 5.10
CA GLU A 98 -39.52 -16.66 4.58
C GLU A 98 -39.27 -15.35 3.83
N PHE A 99 -39.63 -15.31 2.55
CA PHE A 99 -39.30 -14.19 1.68
C PHE A 99 -39.95 -12.88 2.13
N ASN A 100 -41.15 -12.94 2.72
CA ASN A 100 -41.83 -11.77 3.26
C ASN A 100 -41.05 -11.13 4.44
N ASP A 101 -40.42 -11.95 5.28
CA ASP A 101 -39.56 -11.45 6.36
C ASP A 101 -38.26 -10.86 5.80
N TRP A 102 -37.71 -11.49 4.76
CA TRP A 102 -36.55 -10.99 4.03
C TRP A 102 -36.84 -9.61 3.40
N GLU A 103 -37.99 -9.45 2.73
CA GLU A 103 -38.45 -8.18 2.16
C GLU A 103 -38.68 -7.12 3.25
N LYS A 104 -39.33 -7.51 4.35
CA LYS A 104 -39.56 -6.64 5.51
C LYS A 104 -38.25 -6.11 6.08
N SER A 105 -37.22 -6.94 6.15
CA SER A 105 -35.89 -6.54 6.57
C SER A 105 -35.29 -5.48 5.64
N ILE A 106 -35.45 -5.63 4.32
CA ILE A 106 -35.04 -4.60 3.36
C ILE A 106 -35.81 -3.29 3.56
N ARG A 107 -37.12 -3.38 3.81
CA ARG A 107 -37.94 -2.20 4.08
C ARG A 107 -37.44 -1.43 5.29
N ILE A 108 -37.18 -2.11 6.41
CA ILE A 108 -36.69 -1.48 7.65
C ILE A 108 -35.25 -0.94 7.49
N ASN A 109 -34.35 -1.74 6.94
CA ASN A 109 -32.92 -1.40 6.89
C ASN A 109 -32.56 -0.43 5.75
N PHE A 110 -33.45 -0.23 4.77
CA PHE A 110 -33.17 0.64 3.62
C PHE A 110 -34.38 1.50 3.22
N ILE A 111 -35.42 0.91 2.62
CA ILE A 111 -36.48 1.67 1.91
C ILE A 111 -37.16 2.71 2.81
N ASN A 112 -37.56 2.32 4.01
CA ASN A 112 -38.29 3.20 4.93
C ASN A 112 -37.39 4.27 5.55
N GLN A 113 -36.08 4.05 5.63
CA GLN A 113 -35.12 5.08 6.02
C GLN A 113 -35.02 6.15 4.93
N ILE A 114 -34.93 5.75 3.66
CA ILE A 114 -34.93 6.69 2.53
C ILE A 114 -36.25 7.45 2.42
N ARG A 115 -37.39 6.80 2.70
CA ARG A 115 -38.69 7.50 2.79
C ARG A 115 -38.66 8.63 3.82
N ILE A 116 -38.09 8.37 4.99
CA ILE A 116 -37.97 9.39 6.05
C ILE A 116 -37.07 10.54 5.59
N VAL A 117 -35.91 10.23 4.99
CA VAL A 117 -35.02 11.27 4.44
C VAL A 117 -35.79 12.11 3.41
N HIS A 118 -36.44 11.49 2.43
CA HIS A 118 -37.22 12.20 1.42
C HIS A 118 -38.29 13.13 2.01
N ARG A 119 -38.99 12.71 3.07
CA ARG A 119 -40.02 13.52 3.75
C ARG A 119 -39.44 14.68 4.55
N LEU A 120 -38.31 14.49 5.23
CA LEU A 120 -37.73 15.48 6.13
C LEU A 120 -36.75 16.43 5.45
N LEU A 121 -36.19 16.03 4.30
CA LEU A 121 -35.18 16.81 3.58
C LEU A 121 -35.59 18.24 3.20
N PRO A 122 -36.85 18.52 2.81
CA PRO A 122 -37.29 19.89 2.54
C PRO A 122 -37.23 20.82 3.76
N TYR A 123 -37.20 20.27 4.97
CA TYR A 123 -37.19 20.99 6.25
C TYR A 123 -35.80 21.04 6.89
N LYS A 124 -34.75 20.77 6.10
CA LYS A 124 -33.38 20.99 6.55
C LYS A 124 -33.11 22.49 6.66
N LYS A 125 -32.26 22.89 7.59
CA LYS A 125 -31.83 24.28 7.72
C LYS A 125 -31.16 24.78 6.44
N HIS A 126 -31.38 26.05 6.12
CA HIS A 126 -30.67 26.71 5.03
C HIS A 126 -29.15 26.64 5.20
N TYR A 127 -28.42 26.63 4.08
CA TYR A 127 -26.99 26.40 4.09
C TYR A 127 -26.24 27.53 4.82
N SER A 128 -25.73 27.22 6.01
CA SER A 128 -24.88 28.10 6.83
C SER A 128 -23.76 27.26 7.47
N GLY A 129 -22.54 27.79 7.53
CA GLY A 129 -21.39 27.03 8.05
C GLY A 129 -21.11 25.75 7.24
N LEU A 130 -21.05 24.61 7.91
CA LEU A 130 -20.82 23.29 7.28
C LEU A 130 -22.05 22.70 6.56
N GLY A 131 -23.22 23.35 6.68
CA GLY A 131 -24.48 22.85 6.14
C GLY A 131 -25.05 21.63 6.89
N PRO A 132 -26.33 21.30 6.62
CA PRO A 132 -27.02 20.20 7.29
C PRO A 132 -26.40 18.84 6.95
N CYS A 133 -26.51 17.87 7.87
CA CYS A 133 -25.92 16.55 7.72
C CYS A 133 -26.95 15.43 7.91
N VAL A 134 -26.97 14.45 7.01
CA VAL A 134 -27.70 13.19 7.15
C VAL A 134 -26.69 12.08 7.41
N LEU A 135 -26.87 11.36 8.52
CA LEU A 135 -25.98 10.29 8.96
C LEU A 135 -26.73 8.96 9.05
N PHE A 136 -26.22 7.96 8.35
CA PHE A 136 -26.71 6.58 8.39
C PHE A 136 -25.71 5.67 9.12
N PHE A 137 -26.15 4.46 9.45
CA PHE A 137 -25.30 3.40 9.97
C PHE A 137 -25.24 2.21 9.00
N ALA A 138 -24.03 1.85 8.56
CA ALA A 138 -23.72 0.62 7.83
C ALA A 138 -23.74 -0.60 8.78
N GLY A 139 -23.45 -1.78 8.23
CA GLY A 139 -23.41 -3.03 8.99
C GLY A 139 -22.31 -3.97 8.51
N GLY A 140 -22.16 -5.11 9.18
CA GLY A 140 -21.22 -6.15 8.78
C GLY A 140 -21.50 -6.69 7.37
N GLY A 141 -20.44 -7.05 6.66
CA GLY A 141 -20.53 -7.65 5.32
C GLY A 141 -20.38 -6.69 4.15
N THR A 142 -20.00 -5.43 4.40
CA THR A 142 -19.68 -4.46 3.33
C THR A 142 -18.43 -4.84 2.55
N ASN A 143 -17.46 -5.48 3.21
CA ASN A 143 -16.17 -5.85 2.64
C ASN A 143 -16.06 -7.34 2.25
N ASN A 144 -16.98 -8.19 2.72
CA ASN A 144 -16.99 -9.65 2.48
C ASN A 144 -18.42 -10.18 2.54
N ALA A 145 -18.71 -11.31 1.88
CA ALA A 145 -20.03 -11.93 1.94
C ALA A 145 -20.30 -12.54 3.33
N THR A 146 -21.14 -11.89 4.15
CA THR A 146 -21.61 -12.45 5.43
C THR A 146 -22.66 -13.52 5.17
N VAL A 147 -22.25 -14.79 5.23
CA VAL A 147 -23.11 -15.96 5.04
C VAL A 147 -24.31 -15.91 6.01
N ASN A 148 -25.52 -16.11 5.48
CA ASN A 148 -26.82 -16.15 6.18
C ASN A 148 -27.44 -14.80 6.59
N TYR A 149 -26.88 -13.65 6.17
CA TYR A 149 -27.37 -12.30 6.53
C TYR A 149 -27.74 -11.46 5.30
N SER A 150 -28.24 -12.09 4.24
CA SER A 150 -28.37 -11.46 2.91
C SER A 150 -29.25 -10.20 2.89
N ALA A 151 -30.41 -10.21 3.54
CA ALA A 151 -31.31 -9.04 3.59
C ALA A 151 -30.63 -7.83 4.24
N TYR A 152 -30.00 -8.07 5.40
CA TYR A 152 -29.29 -7.05 6.15
C TYR A 152 -28.10 -6.49 5.36
N THR A 153 -27.24 -7.38 4.85
CA THR A 153 -26.03 -6.99 4.11
C THR A 153 -26.37 -6.20 2.85
N ILE A 154 -27.33 -6.65 2.03
CA ILE A 154 -27.75 -5.93 0.82
C ILE A 154 -28.32 -4.56 1.17
N SER A 155 -29.15 -4.46 2.21
CA SER A 155 -29.73 -3.19 2.65
C SER A 155 -28.66 -2.17 3.07
N LYS A 156 -27.64 -2.62 3.81
CA LYS A 156 -26.54 -1.74 4.24
C LYS A 156 -25.64 -1.31 3.08
N ILE A 157 -25.40 -2.19 2.10
CA ILE A 157 -24.69 -1.82 0.86
C ILE A 157 -25.51 -0.83 0.03
N ALA A 158 -26.83 -1.02 -0.06
CA ALA A 158 -27.74 -0.11 -0.74
C ALA A 158 -27.72 1.30 -0.10
N LEU A 159 -27.73 1.38 1.24
CA LEU A 159 -27.56 2.65 1.94
C LEU A 159 -26.22 3.33 1.62
N ILE A 160 -25.10 2.59 1.59
CA ILE A 160 -23.79 3.15 1.22
C ILE A 160 -23.84 3.80 -0.16
N LYS A 161 -24.39 3.09 -1.15
CA LYS A 161 -24.51 3.65 -2.51
C LYS A 161 -25.49 4.81 -2.55
N MET A 162 -26.58 4.76 -1.79
CA MET A 162 -27.54 5.86 -1.72
C MET A 162 -26.92 7.13 -1.14
N CYS A 163 -26.03 7.02 -0.14
CA CYS A 163 -25.28 8.19 0.36
C CYS A 163 -24.46 8.84 -0.75
N GLU A 164 -23.80 8.07 -1.61
CA GLU A 164 -23.05 8.63 -2.75
C GLU A 164 -23.95 9.32 -3.78
N LEU A 165 -25.12 8.76 -4.06
CA LEU A 165 -26.07 9.33 -5.03
C LEU A 165 -26.69 10.63 -4.51
N LEU A 166 -27.15 10.62 -3.26
CA LEU A 166 -27.70 11.83 -2.61
C LEU A 166 -26.63 12.93 -2.48
N ASP A 167 -25.38 12.55 -2.21
CA ASP A 167 -24.25 13.46 -2.19
C ASP A 167 -24.06 14.16 -3.54
N GLU A 168 -24.16 13.42 -4.64
CA GLU A 168 -24.02 13.97 -5.99
C GLU A 168 -25.23 14.86 -6.36
N GLU A 169 -26.43 14.43 -6.01
CA GLU A 169 -27.69 15.12 -6.34
C GLU A 169 -27.92 16.39 -5.50
N ILE A 170 -27.47 16.43 -4.24
CA ILE A 170 -27.90 17.42 -3.25
C ILE A 170 -26.68 18.03 -2.54
N GLN A 171 -26.02 18.96 -3.24
CA GLN A 171 -24.74 19.55 -2.83
C GLN A 171 -24.79 20.41 -1.56
N ASN A 172 -25.97 20.91 -1.18
CA ASN A 172 -26.18 21.76 0.00
C ASN A 172 -26.54 20.97 1.27
N THR A 173 -26.28 19.67 1.28
CA THR A 173 -26.49 18.76 2.41
C THR A 173 -25.41 17.69 2.39
N ARG A 174 -24.85 17.37 3.55
CA ARG A 174 -23.86 16.31 3.66
C ARG A 174 -24.55 14.97 3.91
N PHE A 175 -24.16 13.92 3.21
CA PHE A 175 -24.69 12.56 3.40
C PHE A 175 -23.53 11.62 3.73
N THR A 176 -23.51 11.06 4.93
CA THR A 176 -22.43 10.18 5.39
C THR A 176 -23.00 8.91 5.98
N ILE A 177 -22.23 7.83 5.95
CA ILE A 177 -22.59 6.57 6.61
C ILE A 177 -21.40 6.02 7.40
N ILE A 178 -21.68 5.46 8.58
CA ILE A 178 -20.64 4.85 9.42
C ILE A 178 -20.93 3.38 9.73
N GLY A 179 -19.90 2.55 9.67
CA GLY A 179 -19.89 1.18 10.17
C GLY A 179 -19.38 1.15 11.61
N PRO A 180 -20.25 0.97 12.61
CA PRO A 180 -19.87 1.06 14.02
C PRO A 180 -19.13 -0.16 14.55
N GLY A 181 -18.97 -1.22 13.75
CA GLY A 181 -18.39 -2.49 14.20
C GLY A 181 -19.34 -3.25 15.14
N TRP A 182 -18.76 -3.89 16.16
CA TRP A 182 -19.49 -4.71 17.13
C TRP A 182 -19.76 -3.90 18.39
N VAL A 183 -20.91 -3.24 18.48
CA VAL A 183 -21.29 -2.45 19.66
C VAL A 183 -22.23 -3.29 20.52
N LYS A 184 -21.98 -3.38 21.84
CA LYS A 184 -22.84 -4.09 22.80
C LYS A 184 -24.25 -3.46 22.83
N THR A 185 -25.13 -4.00 21.99
CA THR A 185 -26.50 -3.53 21.73
C THR A 185 -27.41 -4.71 21.44
N LYS A 186 -28.72 -4.51 21.51
CA LYS A 186 -29.70 -5.59 21.30
C LYS A 186 -29.74 -6.14 19.87
N ILE A 187 -29.09 -5.50 18.89
CA ILE A 187 -29.11 -5.97 17.49
C ILE A 187 -28.54 -7.39 17.37
N HIS A 188 -27.63 -7.75 18.29
CA HIS A 188 -27.00 -9.07 18.34
C HIS A 188 -27.93 -10.18 18.86
N ASP A 189 -29.05 -9.83 19.49
CA ASP A 189 -30.04 -10.80 19.98
C ASP A 189 -30.64 -11.61 18.83
N ALA A 190 -30.81 -11.00 17.65
CA ALA A 190 -31.24 -11.70 16.44
C ALA A 190 -30.30 -12.86 16.12
N THR A 191 -28.98 -12.63 16.16
CA THR A 191 -27.97 -13.67 15.94
C THR A 191 -27.99 -14.73 17.05
N MET A 192 -28.13 -14.31 18.32
CA MET A 192 -28.22 -15.24 19.45
C MET A 192 -29.47 -16.12 19.38
N ASN A 193 -30.60 -15.58 18.91
CA ASN A 193 -31.86 -16.30 18.77
C ASN A 193 -31.86 -17.26 17.57
N ALA A 194 -31.17 -16.89 16.49
CA ALA A 194 -31.07 -17.71 15.28
C ALA A 194 -30.25 -18.99 15.47
N LYS A 195 -29.36 -19.05 16.48
CA LYS A 195 -28.54 -20.22 16.83
C LYS A 195 -27.83 -20.80 15.60
N GLU A 196 -28.12 -22.06 15.24
CA GLU A 196 -27.50 -22.77 14.12
C GLU A 196 -27.69 -22.05 12.78
N LYS A 197 -28.80 -21.34 12.58
CA LYS A 197 -29.06 -20.58 11.34
C LYS A 197 -28.06 -19.44 11.13
N ALA A 198 -27.45 -18.92 12.18
CA ALA A 198 -26.41 -17.89 12.08
C ALA A 198 -25.03 -18.45 11.69
N GLY A 199 -24.86 -19.78 11.66
CA GLY A 199 -23.58 -20.44 11.37
C GLY A 199 -22.46 -19.97 12.30
N ASP A 200 -21.27 -19.74 11.74
CA ASP A 200 -20.09 -19.28 12.49
C ASP A 200 -20.32 -17.96 13.25
N ASN A 201 -21.24 -17.12 12.76
CA ASN A 201 -21.53 -15.83 13.39
C ASN A 201 -22.16 -15.99 14.78
N PHE A 202 -22.83 -17.10 15.07
CA PHE A 202 -23.35 -17.37 16.43
C PHE A 202 -22.22 -17.40 17.46
N ASN A 203 -21.20 -18.23 17.22
CA ASN A 203 -20.07 -18.37 18.14
C ASN A 203 -19.23 -17.10 18.22
N LYS A 204 -18.99 -16.43 17.09
CA LYS A 204 -18.29 -15.14 17.02
C LYS A 204 -19.02 -14.06 17.83
N THR A 205 -20.35 -13.95 17.68
CA THR A 205 -21.19 -13.02 18.45
C THR A 205 -21.09 -13.30 19.94
N ARG A 206 -21.28 -14.56 20.33
CA ARG A 206 -21.24 -14.98 21.73
C ARG A 206 -19.88 -14.68 22.37
N GLN A 207 -18.78 -14.89 21.66
CA GLN A 207 -17.44 -14.59 22.16
C GLN A 207 -17.22 -13.08 22.30
N LYS A 208 -17.55 -12.28 21.28
CA LYS A 208 -17.42 -10.82 21.31
C LYS A 208 -18.23 -10.17 22.42
N LEU A 209 -19.46 -10.61 22.63
CA LEU A 209 -20.31 -10.07 23.70
C LEU A 209 -19.80 -10.40 25.11
N LYS A 210 -19.09 -11.53 25.26
CA LYS A 210 -18.46 -11.93 26.53
C LYS A 210 -17.09 -11.29 26.78
N SER A 211 -16.42 -10.80 25.73
CA SER A 211 -15.14 -10.12 25.84
C SER A 211 -15.32 -8.60 25.90
N ASP A 212 -14.20 -7.89 26.06
CA ASP A 212 -14.12 -6.43 25.98
C ASP A 212 -13.67 -5.95 24.59
N GLU A 213 -13.84 -6.79 23.57
CA GLU A 213 -13.45 -6.48 22.19
C GLU A 213 -14.55 -5.80 21.36
N CYS A 214 -15.69 -5.48 21.98
CA CYS A 214 -16.72 -4.69 21.34
C CYS A 214 -16.28 -3.24 21.22
N THR A 215 -16.64 -2.61 20.10
CA THR A 215 -16.44 -1.18 19.88
C THR A 215 -17.14 -0.38 20.98
N PRO A 216 -16.41 0.48 21.71
CA PRO A 216 -16.99 1.36 22.71
C PRO A 216 -18.08 2.25 22.11
N MET A 217 -19.19 2.41 22.82
CA MET A 217 -20.27 3.32 22.39
C MET A 217 -19.78 4.76 22.23
N GLU A 218 -18.85 5.18 23.10
CA GLU A 218 -18.25 6.52 23.06
C GLU A 218 -17.49 6.76 21.75
N ASP A 219 -16.79 5.76 21.21
CA ASP A 219 -16.08 5.90 19.93
C ASP A 219 -17.04 6.11 18.76
N VAL A 220 -18.20 5.44 18.80
CA VAL A 220 -19.27 5.64 17.81
C VAL A 220 -19.80 7.08 17.89
N ILE A 221 -20.06 7.57 19.10
CA ILE A 221 -20.52 8.96 19.32
C ILE A 221 -19.46 9.94 18.83
N ASN A 222 -18.20 9.77 19.22
CA ASN A 222 -17.08 10.63 18.81
C ASN A 222 -16.90 10.66 17.29
N CYS A 223 -17.07 9.53 16.60
CA CYS A 223 -17.05 9.47 15.15
C CYS A 223 -18.21 10.26 14.52
N CYS A 224 -19.44 10.13 15.05
CA CYS A 224 -20.57 10.96 14.63
C CYS A 224 -20.28 12.46 14.81
N GLU A 225 -19.70 12.84 15.95
CA GLU A 225 -19.35 14.23 16.26
C GLU A 225 -18.28 14.78 15.32
N TRP A 226 -17.26 13.99 15.01
CA TRP A 226 -16.24 14.34 14.02
C TRP A 226 -16.86 14.56 12.63
N ILE A 227 -17.80 13.70 12.20
CA ILE A 227 -18.52 13.88 10.93
C ILE A 227 -19.29 15.20 10.94
N LEU A 228 -20.03 15.50 12.00
CA LEU A 228 -20.81 16.74 12.07
C LEU A 228 -19.93 17.99 11.96
N GLN A 229 -18.69 17.92 12.46
CA GLN A 229 -17.70 19.01 12.44
C GLN A 229 -16.82 19.06 11.18
N SER A 230 -16.91 18.08 10.29
CA SER A 230 -16.05 17.98 9.11
C SER A 230 -16.68 18.60 7.86
N SER A 231 -15.85 19.17 6.97
CA SER A 231 -16.34 19.76 5.73
C SER A 231 -16.94 18.71 4.78
N ARG A 232 -17.78 19.18 3.86
CA ARG A 232 -18.41 18.34 2.83
C ARG A 232 -17.37 17.53 2.05
N GLU A 233 -16.26 18.16 1.68
CA GLU A 233 -15.18 17.58 0.87
C GLU A 233 -14.44 16.46 1.59
N VAL A 234 -14.56 16.37 2.92
CA VAL A 234 -13.92 15.34 3.75
C VAL A 234 -14.86 14.18 4.03
N VAL A 235 -16.13 14.40 4.35
CA VAL A 235 -17.00 13.31 4.84
C VAL A 235 -18.13 12.89 3.92
N SER A 236 -18.59 13.78 3.03
CA SER A 236 -19.85 13.54 2.35
C SER A 236 -19.70 12.55 1.18
N GLY A 237 -20.73 11.73 0.98
CA GLY A 237 -20.76 10.63 0.03
C GLY A 237 -19.84 9.46 0.40
N ARG A 238 -19.36 9.35 1.65
CA ARG A 238 -18.38 8.34 2.07
C ARG A 238 -18.88 7.42 3.16
N ASN A 239 -18.30 6.22 3.21
CA ASN A 239 -18.51 5.20 4.23
C ASN A 239 -17.26 5.05 5.12
N PHE A 240 -17.39 5.36 6.40
CA PHE A 240 -16.31 5.26 7.40
C PHE A 240 -16.52 4.07 8.34
N SER A 241 -15.43 3.43 8.76
CA SER A 241 -15.38 2.45 9.84
C SER A 241 -14.92 3.10 11.13
N VAL A 242 -15.72 2.98 12.18
CA VAL A 242 -15.32 3.45 13.53
C VAL A 242 -14.10 2.67 14.03
N VAL A 243 -13.94 1.41 13.61
CA VAL A 243 -12.92 0.49 14.12
C VAL A 243 -11.59 0.59 13.38
N PHE A 244 -11.64 0.76 12.05
CA PHE A 244 -10.47 0.58 11.20
C PHE A 244 -9.92 1.87 10.60
N ASP A 245 -10.72 2.95 10.59
CA ASP A 245 -10.30 4.20 9.98
C ASP A 245 -9.76 5.18 11.03
N MET A 246 -8.77 5.98 10.62
CA MET A 246 -8.18 7.04 11.44
C MET A 246 -9.03 8.32 11.37
N TRP A 247 -10.34 8.21 11.63
CA TRP A 247 -11.22 9.38 11.70
C TRP A 247 -10.71 10.34 12.78
N GLY A 248 -10.80 11.65 12.52
CA GLY A 248 -10.18 12.68 13.38
C GLY A 248 -8.72 13.02 13.06
N ASP A 249 -7.98 12.19 12.30
CA ASP A 249 -6.59 12.48 11.91
C ASP A 249 -6.53 13.36 10.65
N GLU A 250 -5.78 14.46 10.70
CA GLU A 250 -5.59 15.39 9.57
C GLU A 250 -4.96 14.73 8.33
N ARG A 251 -4.16 13.66 8.51
CA ARG A 251 -3.59 12.90 7.40
C ARG A 251 -4.68 12.24 6.58
N LEU A 252 -5.67 11.62 7.23
CA LEU A 252 -6.81 11.02 6.55
C LEU A 252 -7.59 12.09 5.78
N SER A 253 -7.88 13.23 6.41
CA SER A 253 -8.55 14.36 5.75
C SER A 253 -7.79 14.82 4.48
N ARG A 254 -6.47 14.95 4.54
CA ARG A 254 -5.65 15.31 3.36
C ARG A 254 -5.69 14.26 2.27
N MET A 255 -5.72 12.96 2.60
CA MET A 255 -5.86 11.89 1.62
C MET A 255 -7.23 11.93 0.94
N LEU A 256 -8.29 12.10 1.72
CA LEU A 256 -9.66 12.21 1.24
C LEU A 256 -9.87 13.44 0.35
N LEU A 257 -9.21 14.56 0.64
CA LEU A 257 -9.23 15.74 -0.23
C LEU A 257 -8.55 15.49 -1.59
N LYS A 258 -7.54 14.62 -1.66
CA LYS A 258 -6.84 14.26 -2.90
C LYS A 258 -7.60 13.25 -3.76
N ASP A 259 -8.37 12.36 -3.14
CA ASP A 259 -9.15 11.34 -3.85
C ASP A 259 -10.65 11.40 -3.47
N LYS A 260 -11.44 11.98 -4.40
CA LYS A 260 -12.90 12.08 -4.28
C LYS A 260 -13.61 10.71 -4.25
N ASN A 261 -12.96 9.65 -4.72
CA ASN A 261 -13.50 8.29 -4.76
C ASN A 261 -13.09 7.44 -3.54
N MET A 262 -12.10 7.89 -2.77
CA MET A 262 -11.70 7.21 -1.55
C MET A 262 -12.90 7.12 -0.59
N TYR A 263 -13.13 5.90 -0.09
CA TYR A 263 -14.24 5.52 0.82
C TYR A 263 -15.64 5.52 0.16
N LYS A 264 -15.69 5.52 -1.18
CA LYS A 264 -16.92 5.26 -1.97
C LYS A 264 -16.92 3.81 -2.47
N LEU A 265 -18.10 3.22 -2.68
CA LEU A 265 -18.23 1.86 -3.21
C LEU A 265 -17.77 1.84 -4.68
N ARG A 266 -16.69 1.11 -4.96
CA ARG A 266 -16.05 1.01 -6.28
C ARG A 266 -15.75 -0.44 -6.60
N ARG A 267 -15.70 -0.75 -7.89
CA ARG A 267 -15.16 -2.01 -8.37
C ARG A 267 -13.63 -1.95 -8.24
N LYS A 268 -13.05 -2.92 -7.53
CA LYS A 268 -11.60 -3.07 -7.38
C LYS A 268 -11.03 -3.83 -8.58
N GLY A 269 -9.85 -3.45 -9.06
CA GLY A 269 -9.13 -4.16 -10.12
C GLY A 269 -9.70 -3.97 -11.54
N ASN A 270 -10.61 -3.01 -11.75
CA ASN A 270 -11.12 -2.69 -13.08
C ASN A 270 -10.09 -1.96 -13.97
N GLY A 271 -9.02 -1.39 -13.41
CA GLY A 271 -7.90 -0.84 -14.18
C GLY A 271 -7.30 -1.90 -15.10
N MET A 272 -7.20 -3.14 -14.61
CA MET A 272 -6.71 -4.31 -15.36
C MET A 272 -7.67 -4.84 -16.44
N LEU A 273 -8.93 -4.41 -16.47
CA LEU A 273 -9.99 -4.95 -17.37
C LEU A 273 -10.66 -3.87 -18.23
N VAL A 274 -9.97 -2.75 -18.47
CA VAL A 274 -10.40 -1.79 -19.49
C VAL A 274 -10.15 -2.40 -20.87
N LYS A 275 -11.10 -2.19 -21.79
CA LYS A 275 -11.13 -2.71 -23.18
C LYS A 275 -9.95 -2.33 -24.08
N ASN A 276 -8.86 -1.79 -23.54
CA ASN A 276 -7.65 -1.47 -24.27
C ASN A 276 -6.46 -2.14 -23.57
N MET A 277 -6.03 -3.29 -24.11
CA MET A 277 -4.62 -3.63 -24.05
C MET A 277 -3.82 -2.43 -24.58
N VAL A 278 -2.68 -2.14 -23.94
CA VAL A 278 -1.81 -0.96 -24.10
C VAL A 278 -2.21 0.24 -23.23
N GLN A 279 -1.88 0.18 -21.92
CA GLN A 279 -1.30 1.37 -21.29
C GLN A 279 0.06 1.58 -21.96
N GLU A 280 0.27 2.75 -22.58
CA GLU A 280 1.62 3.16 -22.95
C GLU A 280 2.46 3.14 -21.65
N PRO A 281 3.64 2.50 -21.66
CA PRO A 281 4.50 2.48 -20.50
C PRO A 281 4.83 3.92 -20.09
N LYS A 282 4.95 4.16 -18.78
CA LYS A 282 5.27 5.51 -18.29
C LYS A 282 6.67 5.87 -18.80
N LYS A 283 6.74 6.94 -19.60
CA LYS A 283 7.99 7.53 -20.11
C LYS A 283 8.50 8.57 -19.13
N SER A 284 9.83 8.62 -18.96
CA SER A 284 10.50 9.66 -18.18
C SER A 284 11.55 10.38 -19.02
N GLU A 285 11.22 11.58 -19.48
CA GLU A 285 12.17 12.44 -20.22
C GLU A 285 13.38 12.81 -19.37
N ILE A 286 13.21 12.89 -18.04
CA ILE A 286 14.29 13.19 -17.09
C ILE A 286 15.27 12.02 -17.03
N LEU A 287 14.78 10.79 -16.88
CA LEU A 287 15.64 9.59 -16.83
C LEU A 287 16.38 9.38 -18.14
N ASP A 288 15.71 9.61 -19.27
CA ASP A 288 16.31 9.52 -20.60
C ASP A 288 17.41 10.55 -20.81
N SER A 289 17.14 11.82 -20.47
CA SER A 289 18.13 12.89 -20.54
C SER A 289 19.33 12.60 -19.63
N LEU A 290 19.07 12.07 -18.43
CA LEU A 290 20.11 11.73 -17.48
C LEU A 290 21.06 10.65 -18.03
N ILE A 291 20.53 9.55 -18.56
CA ILE A 291 21.32 8.46 -19.14
C ILE A 291 22.19 8.95 -20.30
N LEU A 292 21.69 9.88 -21.10
CA LEU A 292 22.46 10.44 -22.22
C LEU A 292 23.54 11.43 -21.77
N SER A 293 23.34 12.16 -20.66
CA SER A 293 24.28 13.18 -20.18
C SER A 293 25.35 12.66 -19.22
N LEU A 294 25.09 11.59 -18.45
CA LEU A 294 26.04 11.06 -17.47
C LEU A 294 27.44 10.73 -18.03
N PRO A 295 27.62 10.20 -19.26
CA PRO A 295 28.96 9.96 -19.81
C PRO A 295 29.80 11.23 -20.00
N GLU A 296 29.16 12.41 -20.07
CA GLU A 296 29.82 13.71 -20.21
C GLU A 296 30.09 14.39 -18.85
N LEU A 297 29.53 13.84 -17.76
CA LEU A 297 29.56 14.41 -16.41
C LEU A 297 30.38 13.57 -15.42
N THR A 298 31.34 12.79 -15.91
CA THR A 298 32.11 11.84 -15.10
C THR A 298 32.82 12.48 -13.91
N ASP A 299 33.25 13.74 -14.05
CA ASP A 299 33.92 14.53 -13.01
C ASP A 299 32.98 14.94 -11.85
N SER A 300 31.71 14.58 -11.91
CA SER A 300 30.68 14.88 -10.90
C SER A 300 29.97 13.64 -10.36
N HIS A 301 30.54 12.44 -10.57
CA HIS A 301 29.95 11.17 -10.15
C HIS A 301 30.24 10.78 -8.68
N ALA A 302 31.16 11.48 -8.01
CA ALA A 302 31.53 11.20 -6.63
C ALA A 302 30.34 11.39 -5.66
N PRO A 303 30.01 10.35 -4.86
CA PRO A 303 28.97 10.46 -3.85
C PRO A 303 29.24 11.58 -2.83
N GLY A 304 28.16 12.16 -2.31
CA GLY A 304 28.23 13.16 -1.25
C GLY A 304 28.47 14.61 -1.71
N THR A 305 28.80 14.86 -2.97
CA THR A 305 28.88 16.24 -3.51
C THR A 305 27.50 16.91 -3.60
N GLN A 306 27.46 18.24 -3.67
CA GLN A 306 26.18 18.98 -3.78
C GLN A 306 25.42 18.61 -5.07
N PHE A 307 26.15 18.49 -6.19
CA PHE A 307 25.57 18.12 -7.48
C PHE A 307 25.03 16.68 -7.46
N TYR A 308 25.83 15.73 -6.98
CA TYR A 308 25.40 14.34 -6.81
C TYR A 308 24.11 14.24 -5.96
N ASN A 309 24.08 14.93 -4.82
CA ASN A 309 22.91 14.92 -3.94
C ASN A 309 21.67 15.56 -4.57
N PHE A 310 21.85 16.58 -5.41
CA PHE A 310 20.77 17.16 -6.20
C PHE A 310 20.22 16.14 -7.21
N MET A 311 21.09 15.52 -8.01
CA MET A 311 20.70 14.51 -8.99
C MET A 311 20.02 13.31 -8.35
N LYS A 312 20.55 12.79 -7.22
CA LYS A 312 19.98 11.67 -6.47
C LYS A 312 18.56 11.97 -5.99
N LYS A 313 18.32 13.18 -5.46
CA LYS A 313 16.98 13.60 -5.01
C LYS A 313 16.00 13.79 -6.17
N THR A 314 16.46 14.36 -7.28
CA THR A 314 15.64 14.58 -8.47
C THR A 314 15.22 13.25 -9.09
N LEU A 315 16.17 12.34 -9.29
CA LEU A 315 15.91 10.99 -9.79
C LEU A 315 14.98 10.22 -8.85
N ARG A 316 15.18 10.28 -7.53
CA ARG A 316 14.32 9.55 -6.58
C ARG A 316 12.84 9.92 -6.74
N LYS A 317 12.53 11.21 -6.87
CA LYS A 317 11.15 11.68 -7.08
C LYS A 317 10.58 11.15 -8.40
N GLU A 318 11.40 11.11 -9.44
CA GLU A 318 10.98 10.61 -10.75
C GLU A 318 10.68 9.11 -10.71
N ILE A 319 11.56 8.31 -10.09
CA ILE A 319 11.36 6.87 -9.88
C ILE A 319 10.10 6.62 -9.04
N GLU A 320 9.81 7.42 -8.00
CA GLU A 320 8.57 7.32 -7.22
C GLU A 320 7.30 7.56 -8.05
N LEU A 321 7.35 8.48 -9.04
CA LEU A 321 6.22 8.70 -9.97
C LEU A 321 6.00 7.51 -10.91
N LEU A 322 7.09 6.86 -11.34
CA LEU A 322 7.06 5.68 -12.18
C LEU A 322 6.44 4.48 -11.44
N PHE A 323 6.86 4.23 -10.19
CA PHE A 323 6.42 3.12 -9.35
C PHE A 323 5.33 3.53 -8.33
N ASN A 324 4.12 3.87 -8.79
CA ASN A 324 3.02 4.26 -7.90
C ASN A 324 2.06 3.10 -7.58
N GLY A 325 2.49 2.23 -6.66
CA GLY A 325 1.67 1.56 -5.63
C GLY A 325 0.58 0.54 -6.02
N ASN A 326 0.10 0.47 -7.27
CA ASN A 326 -0.85 -0.56 -7.73
C ASN A 326 -0.78 -0.67 -9.26
N GLU A 327 -0.52 -1.88 -9.78
CA GLU A 327 -0.53 -2.31 -11.20
C GLU A 327 0.78 -2.16 -12.00
N ASP A 328 1.04 -3.20 -12.81
CA ASP A 328 2.20 -3.55 -13.64
C ASP A 328 3.31 -2.49 -13.84
N GLY A 329 4.45 -2.71 -13.19
CA GLY A 329 5.67 -1.86 -13.17
C GLY A 329 6.46 -1.80 -14.48
N ALA A 330 5.78 -1.50 -15.59
CA ALA A 330 6.41 -1.24 -16.88
C ALA A 330 6.92 0.21 -16.96
N ILE A 331 8.23 0.39 -16.94
CA ILE A 331 8.90 1.66 -17.21
C ILE A 331 9.39 1.66 -18.65
N GLU A 332 9.24 2.76 -19.37
CA GLU A 332 9.96 2.95 -20.63
C GLU A 332 11.13 3.91 -20.41
N ILE A 333 12.33 3.43 -20.71
CA ILE A 333 13.56 4.21 -20.74
C ILE A 333 14.01 4.22 -22.20
N ALA A 334 14.07 5.36 -22.86
CA ALA A 334 14.34 5.46 -24.31
C ALA A 334 15.55 4.65 -24.77
N SER A 335 16.62 4.63 -23.96
CA SER A 335 17.82 3.83 -24.22
C SER A 335 17.57 2.32 -24.14
N PHE A 336 16.76 1.84 -23.19
CA PHE A 336 16.57 0.40 -22.94
C PHE A 336 15.22 -0.16 -23.41
N GLY A 337 14.34 0.72 -23.92
CA GLY A 337 12.96 0.43 -24.22
C GLY A 337 12.13 0.11 -22.97
N LYS A 338 11.06 -0.66 -23.17
CA LYS A 338 10.16 -1.11 -22.11
C LYS A 338 10.83 -2.12 -21.19
N ILE A 339 10.83 -1.83 -19.89
CA ILE A 339 11.31 -2.65 -18.78
C ILE A 339 10.14 -2.95 -17.85
N ASN A 340 9.71 -4.20 -17.79
CA ASN A 340 8.66 -4.67 -16.89
C ASN A 340 9.29 -5.17 -15.59
N PHE A 341 9.35 -4.32 -14.57
CA PHE A 341 9.93 -4.65 -13.28
C PHE A 341 8.94 -4.35 -12.14
N PRO A 342 8.39 -5.36 -11.44
CA PRO A 342 7.42 -5.13 -10.38
C PRO A 342 8.00 -4.36 -9.19
N TYR A 343 7.12 -3.73 -8.39
CA TYR A 343 7.51 -3.26 -7.07
C TYR A 343 7.68 -4.45 -6.11
N PHE A 344 8.86 -4.56 -5.52
CA PHE A 344 9.22 -5.53 -4.48
C PHE A 344 9.73 -4.77 -3.26
N SER A 345 9.25 -5.15 -2.08
CA SER A 345 9.89 -4.77 -0.82
C SER A 345 10.77 -5.92 -0.37
N MET A 346 12.04 -5.65 -0.12
CA MET A 346 13.06 -6.62 0.32
C MET A 346 13.57 -6.29 1.72
N GLY A 347 12.77 -5.57 2.51
CA GLY A 347 13.15 -5.06 3.83
C GLY A 347 13.43 -3.57 3.81
N ASN A 348 14.67 -3.19 4.10
CA ASN A 348 15.12 -1.79 4.09
C ASN A 348 15.28 -1.22 2.68
N ILE A 349 15.27 -2.08 1.66
CA ILE A 349 15.44 -1.76 0.25
C ILE A 349 14.19 -2.23 -0.49
N ASP A 350 13.74 -1.45 -1.48
CA ASP A 350 12.65 -1.79 -2.37
C ASP A 350 13.01 -1.55 -3.86
N SER A 351 12.11 -1.83 -4.79
CA SER A 351 12.36 -1.59 -6.22
C SER A 351 12.75 -0.15 -6.55
N LEU A 352 12.35 0.84 -5.75
CA LEU A 352 12.74 2.23 -5.99
C LEU A 352 14.23 2.45 -5.71
N ASN A 353 14.80 1.69 -4.76
CA ASN A 353 16.22 1.76 -4.43
C ASN A 353 17.09 1.12 -5.52
N LEU A 354 16.57 0.16 -6.27
CA LEU A 354 17.30 -0.50 -7.37
C LEU A 354 17.48 0.39 -8.62
N PHE A 355 16.79 1.52 -8.67
CA PHE A 355 16.95 2.55 -9.70
C PHE A 355 17.53 3.84 -9.12
N ASP A 356 18.37 3.73 -8.09
CA ASP A 356 19.04 4.90 -7.55
C ASP A 356 20.14 5.43 -8.50
N LEU A 357 20.74 6.56 -8.15
CA LEU A 357 21.65 7.25 -9.05
C LEU A 357 22.92 6.43 -9.37
N ASP A 358 23.41 5.66 -8.41
CA ASP A 358 24.64 4.87 -8.58
C ASP A 358 24.38 3.75 -9.59
N GLU A 359 23.20 3.11 -9.49
CA GLU A 359 22.75 2.12 -10.47
C GLU A 359 22.53 2.70 -11.86
N ILE A 360 21.91 3.88 -11.96
CA ILE A 360 21.71 4.55 -13.24
C ILE A 360 23.05 4.90 -13.91
N MET A 361 24.10 5.23 -13.15
CA MET A 361 25.44 5.43 -13.69
C MET A 361 26.01 4.14 -14.29
N ILE A 362 25.83 3.01 -13.61
CA ILE A 362 26.26 1.70 -14.09
C ILE A 362 25.49 1.30 -15.36
N PHE A 363 24.16 1.44 -15.37
CA PHE A 363 23.34 1.15 -16.55
C PHE A 363 23.74 2.04 -17.73
N THR A 364 24.02 3.32 -17.47
CA THR A 364 24.52 4.24 -18.48
C THR A 364 25.85 3.76 -19.07
N TYR A 365 26.77 3.28 -18.23
CA TYR A 365 28.02 2.68 -18.70
C TYR A 365 27.76 1.47 -19.61
N TYR A 366 26.83 0.58 -19.23
CA TYR A 366 26.44 -0.57 -20.05
C TYR A 366 25.94 -0.13 -21.42
N TRP A 367 25.11 0.91 -21.48
CA TRP A 367 24.52 1.42 -22.72
C TRP A 367 25.57 2.05 -23.63
N ALA A 368 26.43 2.90 -23.06
CA ALA A 368 27.48 3.58 -23.80
C ALA A 368 28.50 2.59 -24.38
N ASN A 369 28.82 1.52 -23.65
CA ASN A 369 29.77 0.49 -24.07
C ASN A 369 29.13 -0.76 -24.71
N ARG A 370 27.86 -0.71 -25.14
CA ARG A 370 27.11 -1.88 -25.66
C ARG A 370 27.72 -2.62 -26.85
N HIS A 371 28.63 -1.98 -27.58
CA HIS A 371 29.35 -2.59 -28.72
C HIS A 371 30.76 -3.08 -28.37
N ARG A 372 31.22 -2.83 -27.15
CA ARG A 372 32.58 -3.13 -26.69
C ARG A 372 32.71 -4.52 -26.09
N TYR A 373 31.71 -4.93 -25.33
CA TYR A 373 31.66 -6.23 -24.66
C TYR A 373 30.68 -7.15 -25.39
N LYS A 374 30.90 -8.46 -25.28
CA LYS A 374 30.04 -9.47 -25.91
C LYS A 374 29.53 -10.48 -24.90
N LYS A 375 30.40 -11.04 -24.07
CA LYS A 375 30.06 -12.13 -23.14
C LYS A 375 30.24 -11.64 -21.72
N VAL A 376 29.11 -11.45 -21.06
CA VAL A 376 29.02 -10.79 -19.76
C VAL A 376 28.54 -11.76 -18.70
N ILE A 377 29.10 -11.63 -17.49
CA ILE A 377 28.59 -12.34 -16.32
C ILE A 377 28.05 -11.36 -15.29
N ASP A 378 26.85 -11.65 -14.78
CA ASP A 378 26.23 -10.98 -13.63
C ASP A 378 26.33 -11.91 -12.42
N ILE A 379 27.17 -11.57 -11.44
CA ILE A 379 27.45 -12.38 -10.25
C ILE A 379 26.77 -11.72 -9.05
N GLY A 380 25.87 -12.48 -8.41
CA GLY A 380 24.94 -11.93 -7.40
C GLY A 380 23.79 -11.20 -8.08
N ALA A 381 23.13 -11.88 -9.02
CA ALA A 381 22.11 -11.28 -9.87
C ALA A 381 20.84 -10.88 -9.11
N ASN A 382 20.65 -11.35 -7.87
CA ASN A 382 19.53 -11.04 -6.98
C ASN A 382 18.20 -11.27 -7.72
N ILE A 383 17.31 -10.27 -7.75
CA ILE A 383 16.04 -10.35 -8.48
C ILE A 383 16.14 -9.95 -9.97
N GLY A 384 17.35 -9.72 -10.49
CA GLY A 384 17.63 -9.72 -11.93
C GLY A 384 17.60 -8.40 -12.67
N LEU A 385 17.67 -7.25 -11.98
CA LEU A 385 17.64 -5.96 -12.66
C LEU A 385 18.86 -5.76 -13.60
N HIS A 386 20.09 -5.97 -13.11
CA HIS A 386 21.29 -5.87 -13.97
C HIS A 386 21.24 -6.85 -15.14
N SER A 387 20.84 -8.10 -14.89
CA SER A 387 20.64 -9.10 -15.94
C SER A 387 19.71 -8.62 -17.06
N ILE A 388 18.61 -7.95 -16.71
CA ILE A 388 17.70 -7.33 -17.69
C ILE A 388 18.41 -6.21 -18.45
N MET A 389 19.05 -5.27 -17.75
CA MET A 389 19.71 -4.11 -18.37
C MET A 389 20.85 -4.52 -19.30
N LEU A 390 21.69 -5.47 -18.88
CA LEU A 390 22.76 -6.04 -19.70
C LEU A 390 22.20 -6.74 -20.95
N SER A 391 21.12 -7.50 -20.82
CA SER A 391 20.48 -8.14 -21.97
C SER A 391 19.87 -7.12 -22.93
N LYS A 392 19.31 -6.01 -22.43
CA LYS A 392 18.76 -4.91 -23.26
C LYS A 392 19.85 -4.17 -24.04
N CYS A 393 21.09 -4.16 -23.55
CA CYS A 393 22.25 -3.69 -24.31
C CYS A 393 22.67 -4.64 -25.45
N GLY A 394 22.10 -5.86 -25.53
CA GLY A 394 22.44 -6.84 -26.55
C GLY A 394 23.63 -7.75 -26.19
N TYR A 395 24.05 -7.76 -24.93
CA TYR A 395 25.10 -8.67 -24.46
C TYR A 395 24.61 -10.12 -24.34
N ASN A 396 25.53 -11.07 -24.47
CA ASN A 396 25.30 -12.47 -24.10
C ASN A 396 25.58 -12.65 -22.60
N VAL A 397 24.52 -12.72 -21.79
CA VAL A 397 24.61 -12.66 -20.33
C VAL A 397 24.45 -14.05 -19.71
N THR A 398 25.33 -14.37 -18.76
CA THR A 398 25.11 -15.46 -17.80
C THR A 398 25.00 -14.89 -16.38
N SER A 399 23.92 -15.24 -15.67
CA SER A 399 23.60 -14.69 -14.36
C SER A 399 23.66 -15.75 -13.28
N TYR A 400 24.38 -15.48 -12.19
CA TYR A 400 24.54 -16.36 -11.04
C TYR A 400 23.82 -15.78 -9.82
N GLU A 401 22.86 -16.52 -9.27
CA GLU A 401 22.16 -16.16 -8.04
C GLU A 401 22.05 -17.38 -7.11
N PRO A 402 22.69 -17.38 -5.93
CA PRO A 402 22.68 -18.52 -5.01
C PRO A 402 21.35 -18.75 -4.29
N ASP A 403 20.59 -17.70 -3.96
CA ASP A 403 19.35 -17.80 -3.21
C ASP A 403 18.23 -18.38 -4.13
N PRO A 404 17.64 -19.55 -3.81
CA PRO A 404 16.59 -20.15 -4.64
C PRO A 404 15.34 -19.29 -4.82
N VAL A 405 15.00 -18.44 -3.84
CA VAL A 405 13.85 -17.53 -3.90
C VAL A 405 14.15 -16.38 -4.85
N HIS A 406 15.30 -15.71 -4.69
CA HIS A 406 15.71 -14.65 -5.61
C HIS A 406 15.94 -15.18 -7.02
N PHE A 407 16.51 -16.38 -7.16
CA PHE A 407 16.67 -17.05 -8.45
C PHE A 407 15.33 -17.26 -9.18
N GLN A 408 14.27 -17.64 -8.46
CA GLN A 408 12.93 -17.73 -9.06
C GLN A 408 12.40 -16.35 -9.49
N MET A 409 12.65 -15.31 -8.69
CA MET A 409 12.26 -13.93 -9.02
C MET A 409 13.02 -13.40 -10.24
N LEU A 410 14.34 -13.62 -10.33
CA LEU A 410 15.19 -13.34 -11.49
C LEU A 410 14.58 -13.93 -12.76
N ASN A 411 14.27 -15.23 -12.76
CA ASN A 411 13.69 -15.89 -13.93
C ASN A 411 12.31 -15.32 -14.29
N ARG A 412 11.47 -15.03 -13.29
CA ARG A 412 10.16 -14.39 -13.50
C ARG A 412 10.30 -13.00 -14.12
N ASN A 413 11.24 -12.20 -13.65
CA ASN A 413 11.48 -10.85 -14.14
C ASN A 413 12.10 -10.85 -15.54
N LEU A 414 12.96 -11.82 -15.88
CA LEU A 414 13.42 -12.00 -17.26
C LEU A 414 12.26 -12.35 -18.21
N MET A 415 11.40 -13.29 -17.80
CA MET A 415 10.21 -13.66 -18.56
C MET A 415 9.22 -12.51 -18.75
N SER A 416 8.98 -11.68 -17.72
CA SER A 416 8.10 -10.51 -17.85
C SER A 416 8.64 -9.48 -18.85
N ASN A 417 9.94 -9.50 -19.13
CA ASN A 417 10.60 -8.66 -20.12
C ASN A 417 10.75 -9.30 -21.50
N ASN A 418 10.18 -10.50 -21.72
CA ASN A 418 10.37 -11.32 -22.92
C ASN A 418 11.85 -11.61 -23.22
N ILE A 419 12.66 -11.76 -22.18
CA ILE A 419 14.09 -12.07 -22.30
C ILE A 419 14.28 -13.57 -22.09
N HIS A 420 14.70 -14.25 -23.15
CA HIS A 420 15.00 -15.70 -23.16
C HIS A 420 16.47 -16.00 -23.43
N THR A 421 17.27 -14.97 -23.69
CA THR A 421 18.68 -15.06 -24.09
C THR A 421 19.63 -15.13 -22.90
N VAL A 422 19.20 -14.70 -21.72
CA VAL A 422 20.02 -14.72 -20.50
C VAL A 422 20.05 -16.15 -19.94
N LYS A 423 21.25 -16.70 -19.76
CA LYS A 423 21.44 -17.99 -19.10
C LYS A 423 21.49 -17.77 -17.58
N THR A 424 20.57 -18.35 -16.83
CA THR A 424 20.54 -18.25 -15.36
C THR A 424 21.10 -19.52 -14.70
N VAL A 425 21.86 -19.36 -13.62
CA VAL A 425 22.48 -20.46 -12.87
C VAL A 425 22.26 -20.26 -11.36
N ASN A 426 21.61 -21.22 -10.70
CA ASN A 426 21.35 -21.17 -9.25
C ASN A 426 22.55 -21.71 -8.46
N MET A 427 23.64 -20.93 -8.45
CA MET A 427 24.89 -21.25 -7.75
C MET A 427 25.54 -19.95 -7.27
N ALA A 428 26.25 -20.00 -6.15
CA ALA A 428 27.16 -18.94 -5.74
C ALA A 428 28.49 -19.06 -6.49
N VAL A 429 29.16 -17.93 -6.74
CA VAL A 429 30.53 -17.92 -7.29
C VAL A 429 31.52 -17.73 -6.15
N SER A 430 32.62 -18.48 -6.16
CA SER A 430 33.61 -18.49 -5.08
C SER A 430 35.01 -18.82 -5.63
N SER A 431 36.00 -18.98 -4.76
CA SER A 431 37.38 -19.41 -5.08
C SER A 431 37.51 -20.91 -5.36
N LYS A 432 36.43 -21.69 -5.17
CA LYS A 432 36.40 -23.15 -5.37
C LYS A 432 34.99 -23.64 -5.71
N SER A 433 34.91 -24.85 -6.25
CA SER A 433 33.64 -25.54 -6.51
C SER A 433 33.26 -26.48 -5.36
N GLY A 434 31.96 -26.67 -5.11
CA GLY A 434 31.46 -27.53 -4.04
C GLY A 434 30.10 -27.07 -3.49
N GLU A 435 29.93 -27.18 -2.18
CA GLU A 435 28.79 -26.64 -1.45
C GLU A 435 29.27 -25.77 -0.29
N MET A 436 28.50 -24.74 0.03
CA MET A 436 28.77 -23.88 1.18
C MET A 436 27.46 -23.41 1.80
N GLU A 437 27.50 -23.16 3.11
CA GLU A 437 26.35 -22.60 3.81
C GLU A 437 26.12 -21.15 3.35
N PHE A 438 24.86 -20.83 3.07
CA PHE A 438 24.35 -19.51 2.75
C PHE A 438 23.46 -19.02 3.88
N VAL A 439 23.61 -17.75 4.23
CA VAL A 439 22.89 -17.08 5.32
C VAL A 439 21.96 -16.05 4.72
N ARG A 440 20.65 -16.33 4.77
CA ARG A 440 19.59 -15.39 4.39
C ARG A 440 19.09 -14.65 5.62
N ILE A 441 19.05 -13.32 5.54
CA ILE A 441 18.50 -12.46 6.60
C ILE A 441 17.01 -12.25 6.35
N LYS A 442 16.14 -12.81 7.21
CA LYS A 442 14.68 -12.68 7.06
C LYS A 442 14.26 -11.23 7.24
N GLY A 443 13.46 -10.73 6.30
CA GLY A 443 13.00 -9.34 6.30
C GLY A 443 14.03 -8.30 5.85
N ASN A 444 15.25 -8.70 5.49
CA ASN A 444 16.23 -7.85 4.81
C ASN A 444 17.12 -8.70 3.88
N THR A 445 16.55 -9.19 2.78
CA THR A 445 17.20 -10.24 1.98
C THR A 445 18.39 -9.73 1.16
N THR A 446 18.59 -8.41 1.04
CA THR A 446 19.75 -7.86 0.32
C THR A 446 21.06 -8.24 1.01
N GLY A 447 21.14 -8.17 2.34
CA GLY A 447 22.35 -8.57 3.08
C GLY A 447 22.62 -10.08 3.17
N SER A 448 22.01 -10.91 2.32
CA SER A 448 22.18 -12.37 2.35
C SER A 448 23.51 -12.76 1.71
N HIS A 449 24.28 -13.62 2.36
CA HIS A 449 25.67 -13.86 2.00
C HIS A 449 26.09 -15.30 2.28
N LEU A 450 27.21 -15.69 1.68
CA LEU A 450 27.91 -16.92 2.00
C LEU A 450 28.46 -16.88 3.44
N ALA A 451 28.35 -17.99 4.18
CA ALA A 451 28.76 -18.03 5.59
C ALA A 451 30.25 -17.67 5.74
N GLY A 452 30.54 -16.74 6.67
CA GLY A 452 31.89 -16.21 6.92
C GLY A 452 32.20 -14.89 6.22
N SER A 453 31.36 -14.42 5.29
CA SER A 453 31.57 -13.15 4.58
C SER A 453 31.21 -11.91 5.41
N LYS A 454 30.28 -12.03 6.38
CA LYS A 454 29.95 -10.96 7.34
C LYS A 454 30.07 -11.47 8.79
N PRO A 455 30.77 -10.75 9.69
CA PRO A 455 31.11 -11.25 11.03
C PRO A 455 29.93 -11.30 12.01
N ASN A 456 28.92 -10.41 11.88
CA ASN A 456 27.76 -10.33 12.78
C ASN A 456 26.48 -9.92 12.02
N PRO A 457 25.79 -10.83 11.34
CA PRO A 457 24.50 -10.52 10.72
C PRO A 457 23.42 -10.28 11.79
N TYR A 458 22.69 -9.17 11.68
CA TYR A 458 21.60 -8.76 12.59
C TYR A 458 20.24 -9.18 12.03
N GLY A 459 19.41 -9.86 12.82
CA GLY A 459 18.05 -10.28 12.46
C GLY A 459 17.82 -11.80 12.55
N ASP A 460 16.60 -12.24 12.21
CA ASP A 460 16.27 -13.67 12.11
C ASP A 460 16.95 -14.27 10.88
N LEU A 461 17.73 -15.34 11.08
CA LEU A 461 18.54 -15.95 10.02
C LEU A 461 17.94 -17.27 9.55
N ASP A 462 17.97 -17.48 8.24
CA ASP A 462 17.72 -18.76 7.59
C ASP A 462 19.04 -19.26 6.99
N ARG A 463 19.40 -20.52 7.27
CA ARG A 463 20.68 -21.11 6.84
C ARG A 463 20.42 -22.35 6.02
N PHE A 464 21.03 -22.41 4.84
CA PHE A 464 20.88 -23.55 3.93
C PHE A 464 22.12 -23.67 3.04
N ASN A 465 22.39 -24.86 2.52
CA ASN A 465 23.52 -25.06 1.61
C ASN A 465 23.16 -24.62 0.20
N VAL A 466 24.11 -23.95 -0.45
CA VAL A 466 24.07 -23.63 -1.88
C VAL A 466 25.26 -24.27 -2.57
N LYS A 467 25.08 -24.58 -3.85
CA LYS A 467 26.19 -25.01 -4.69
C LYS A 467 27.08 -23.80 -5.00
N ILE A 468 28.39 -24.00 -4.95
CA ILE A 468 29.38 -23.01 -5.34
C ILE A 468 30.16 -23.48 -6.56
N ILE A 469 30.51 -22.54 -7.43
CA ILE A 469 31.37 -22.75 -8.59
C ILE A 469 32.61 -21.84 -8.49
N ASP A 470 33.76 -22.40 -8.87
CA ASP A 470 35.00 -21.64 -8.94
C ASP A 470 34.91 -20.59 -10.05
N PHE A 471 35.17 -19.33 -9.68
CA PHE A 471 35.19 -18.18 -10.58
C PHE A 471 36.06 -18.43 -11.81
N ASN A 472 37.20 -19.10 -11.66
CA ASN A 472 38.15 -19.33 -12.76
C ASN A 472 37.56 -20.22 -13.87
N PHE A 473 36.58 -21.07 -13.58
CA PHE A 473 35.89 -21.90 -14.58
C PHE A 473 34.87 -21.13 -15.42
N LEU A 474 34.52 -19.90 -15.03
CA LEU A 474 33.48 -19.13 -15.68
C LEU A 474 33.99 -18.26 -16.84
N LEU A 475 35.30 -18.03 -16.89
CA LEU A 475 35.91 -16.89 -17.61
C LEU A 475 36.22 -17.14 -19.08
N ASP A 476 35.94 -18.34 -19.60
CA ASP A 476 36.22 -18.66 -21.00
C ASP A 476 35.48 -17.70 -21.95
N GLY A 477 36.24 -16.86 -22.65
CA GLY A 477 35.72 -15.85 -23.58
C GLY A 477 34.87 -14.73 -22.95
N VAL A 478 34.87 -14.59 -21.61
CA VAL A 478 34.19 -13.50 -20.90
C VAL A 478 35.03 -12.23 -20.99
N ASP A 479 34.39 -11.10 -21.31
CA ASP A 479 35.05 -9.80 -21.47
C ASP A 479 34.52 -8.73 -20.50
N PHE A 480 33.44 -9.01 -19.76
CA PHE A 480 32.91 -8.09 -18.75
C PHE A 480 32.20 -8.78 -17.59
N ILE A 481 32.31 -8.24 -16.37
CA ILE A 481 31.63 -8.75 -15.18
C ILE A 481 30.97 -7.63 -14.37
N LYS A 482 29.76 -7.89 -13.85
CA LYS A 482 29.23 -7.22 -12.65
C LYS A 482 29.35 -8.18 -11.48
N MET A 483 29.94 -7.74 -10.37
CA MET A 483 30.12 -8.54 -9.16
C MET A 483 29.63 -7.78 -7.95
N ASP A 484 28.70 -8.40 -7.24
CA ASP A 484 28.12 -7.93 -5.99
C ASP A 484 27.69 -9.17 -5.23
N VAL A 485 28.57 -9.66 -4.35
CA VAL A 485 28.42 -10.96 -3.68
C VAL A 485 28.39 -10.80 -2.17
N GLU A 486 27.97 -9.62 -1.71
CA GLU A 486 27.69 -9.30 -0.31
C GLU A 486 28.87 -9.63 0.63
N GLY A 487 30.10 -9.31 0.20
CA GLY A 487 31.31 -9.37 1.02
C GLY A 487 32.25 -10.50 0.66
N HIS A 488 31.85 -11.39 -0.25
CA HIS A 488 32.66 -12.51 -0.74
C HIS A 488 33.64 -12.12 -1.86
N GLU A 489 33.68 -10.85 -2.26
CA GLU A 489 34.49 -10.35 -3.38
C GLU A 489 35.97 -10.61 -3.13
N LYS A 490 36.47 -10.30 -1.92
CA LYS A 490 37.86 -10.55 -1.52
C LYS A 490 38.29 -11.99 -1.81
N GLU A 491 37.49 -12.97 -1.38
CA GLU A 491 37.82 -14.39 -1.52
C GLU A 491 37.92 -14.79 -3.00
N ILE A 492 37.05 -14.24 -3.84
CA ILE A 492 37.10 -14.48 -5.29
C ILE A 492 38.34 -13.82 -5.89
N ILE A 493 38.55 -12.53 -5.62
CA ILE A 493 39.52 -11.69 -6.33
C ILE A 493 40.96 -12.07 -5.99
N ILE A 494 41.31 -12.31 -4.72
CA ILE A 494 42.70 -12.64 -4.33
C ILE A 494 43.17 -13.99 -4.90
N ASN A 495 42.24 -14.82 -5.37
CA ASN A 495 42.52 -16.10 -6.03
C ASN A 495 42.57 -15.98 -7.57
N THR A 496 42.61 -14.76 -8.11
CA THR A 496 42.75 -14.51 -9.56
C THR A 496 44.19 -14.18 -9.95
N SER A 497 44.49 -14.33 -11.24
CA SER A 497 45.81 -14.03 -11.82
C SER A 497 45.75 -12.88 -12.80
N LYS A 498 46.90 -12.25 -13.09
CA LYS A 498 47.01 -11.14 -14.06
C LYS A 498 46.40 -11.47 -15.42
N SER A 499 46.62 -12.67 -15.94
CA SER A 499 46.15 -13.08 -17.27
C SER A 499 44.64 -13.03 -17.44
N ILE A 500 43.87 -13.14 -16.35
CA ILE A 500 42.41 -12.97 -16.37
C ILE A 500 42.06 -11.52 -16.69
N TRP A 501 42.67 -10.58 -15.95
CA TRP A 501 42.35 -9.15 -15.99
C TRP A 501 42.94 -8.41 -17.19
N GLU A 502 43.84 -9.03 -17.95
CA GLU A 502 44.35 -8.46 -19.20
C GLU A 502 43.25 -8.25 -20.26
N ARG A 503 42.17 -9.03 -20.20
CA ARG A 503 41.07 -9.02 -21.17
C ARG A 503 39.69 -8.83 -20.54
N LEU A 504 39.64 -8.71 -19.21
CA LEU A 504 38.41 -8.65 -18.44
C LEU A 504 38.30 -7.28 -17.76
N ASP A 505 37.18 -6.60 -18.03
CA ASP A 505 36.79 -5.40 -17.31
C ASP A 505 35.69 -5.78 -16.30
N ALA A 506 35.60 -5.12 -15.14
CA ALA A 506 34.55 -5.45 -14.16
C ALA A 506 34.08 -4.25 -13.35
N PHE A 507 32.79 -4.24 -12.99
CA PHE A 507 32.29 -3.52 -11.83
C PHE A 507 32.24 -4.44 -10.62
N ILE A 508 32.74 -3.95 -9.48
CA ILE A 508 32.78 -4.68 -8.22
C ILE A 508 32.24 -3.77 -7.11
N GLU A 509 31.24 -4.26 -6.39
CA GLU A 509 30.72 -3.60 -5.18
C GLU A 509 31.56 -3.99 -3.96
N ILE A 510 32.11 -3.00 -3.25
CA ILE A 510 33.01 -3.23 -2.13
C ILE A 510 32.26 -3.04 -0.82
N GLU A 511 32.16 -4.10 -0.03
CA GLU A 511 31.29 -4.13 1.15
C GLU A 511 31.92 -3.60 2.45
N ASN A 512 33.25 -3.71 2.59
CA ASN A 512 33.93 -3.33 3.82
C ASN A 512 35.41 -2.99 3.60
N LYS A 513 36.04 -2.44 4.65
CA LYS A 513 37.44 -2.00 4.64
C LYS A 513 38.43 -3.14 4.37
N ASP A 514 38.24 -4.30 4.99
CA ASP A 514 39.13 -5.46 4.79
C ASP A 514 39.07 -5.97 3.33
N ASN A 515 37.88 -5.92 2.73
CA ASN A 515 37.64 -6.25 1.32
C ASN A 515 38.39 -5.25 0.42
N ALA A 516 38.25 -3.94 0.70
CA ALA A 516 38.95 -2.88 -0.03
C ALA A 516 40.48 -3.01 0.03
N GLU A 517 41.04 -3.21 1.22
CA GLU A 517 42.50 -3.34 1.44
C GLU A 517 43.08 -4.52 0.67
N ALA A 518 42.48 -5.70 0.81
CA ALA A 518 42.98 -6.91 0.16
C ALA A 518 42.86 -6.86 -1.36
N ILE A 519 41.75 -6.32 -1.89
CA ILE A 519 41.53 -6.17 -3.33
C ILE A 519 42.51 -5.15 -3.93
N TYR A 520 42.73 -4.03 -3.24
CA TYR A 520 43.67 -3.00 -3.67
C TYR A 520 45.10 -3.56 -3.77
N GLU A 521 45.61 -4.20 -2.72
CA GLU A 521 46.98 -4.74 -2.74
C GLU A 521 47.14 -5.84 -3.79
N HIS A 522 46.15 -6.73 -3.94
CA HIS A 522 46.17 -7.77 -4.97
C HIS A 522 46.28 -7.19 -6.39
N PHE A 523 45.41 -6.23 -6.75
CA PHE A 523 45.45 -5.65 -8.10
C PHE A 523 46.68 -4.79 -8.36
N LYS A 524 47.19 -4.12 -7.33
CA LYS A 524 48.46 -3.38 -7.37
C LYS A 524 49.63 -4.32 -7.64
N GLU A 525 49.68 -5.49 -7.01
CA GLU A 525 50.69 -6.54 -7.30
C GLU A 525 50.58 -7.06 -8.73
N LEU A 526 49.35 -7.26 -9.24
CA LEU A 526 49.14 -7.69 -10.63
C LEU A 526 49.43 -6.56 -11.66
N GLY A 527 49.47 -5.31 -11.22
CA GLY A 527 49.62 -4.14 -12.07
C GLY A 527 48.39 -3.86 -12.94
N ILE A 528 47.20 -4.11 -12.40
CA ILE A 528 45.90 -3.83 -13.03
C ILE A 528 45.34 -2.52 -12.47
N ASN A 529 44.76 -1.69 -13.33
CA ASN A 529 44.27 -0.38 -12.92
C ASN A 529 42.88 -0.49 -12.29
N LEU A 530 42.66 0.33 -11.28
CA LEU A 530 41.42 0.46 -10.54
C LEU A 530 40.90 1.89 -10.68
N PHE A 531 39.59 2.06 -10.85
CA PHE A 531 38.92 3.34 -10.98
C PHE A 531 37.74 3.37 -10.03
N SER A 532 37.65 4.39 -9.18
CA SER A 532 36.68 4.42 -8.08
C SER A 532 35.69 5.55 -8.25
N GLN A 533 34.39 5.26 -8.15
CA GLN A 533 33.35 6.27 -8.18
C GLN A 533 33.57 7.34 -7.10
N LYS A 534 34.07 6.95 -5.92
CA LYS A 534 34.41 7.81 -4.78
C LYS A 534 35.25 9.03 -5.19
N ILE A 535 36.10 8.87 -6.19
CA ILE A 535 36.98 9.91 -6.75
C ILE A 535 36.65 10.20 -8.23
N ASN A 536 35.36 10.20 -8.60
CA ASN A 536 34.89 10.51 -9.96
C ASN A 536 35.44 9.59 -11.04
N TRP A 537 35.62 8.30 -10.75
CA TRP A 537 36.20 7.31 -11.66
C TRP A 537 37.65 7.62 -12.06
N ALA A 538 38.35 8.44 -11.29
CA ALA A 538 39.80 8.59 -11.41
C ALA A 538 40.52 7.32 -10.96
N GLN A 539 41.76 7.15 -11.42
CA GLN A 539 42.58 6.00 -11.07
C GLN A 539 42.89 6.03 -9.57
N VAL A 540 42.63 4.91 -8.90
CA VAL A 540 42.95 4.68 -7.47
C VAL A 540 44.46 4.72 -7.31
N GLY A 541 44.96 5.66 -6.50
CA GLY A 541 46.38 5.81 -6.19
C GLY A 541 46.76 5.25 -4.82
N SER A 542 45.78 5.10 -3.94
CA SER A 542 45.93 4.57 -2.58
C SER A 542 44.68 3.81 -2.15
N VAL A 543 44.78 3.04 -1.05
CA VAL A 543 43.61 2.34 -0.50
C VAL A 543 42.51 3.29 -0.02
N ASP A 544 42.84 4.54 0.35
CA ASP A 544 41.85 5.53 0.78
C ASP A 544 40.91 5.96 -0.35
N ASP A 545 41.35 5.81 -1.61
CA ASP A 545 40.55 6.09 -2.80
C ASP A 545 39.53 4.96 -3.09
N MET A 546 39.68 3.79 -2.47
CA MET A 546 38.75 2.67 -2.60
C MET A 546 37.45 2.98 -1.85
N PRO A 547 36.29 2.54 -2.38
CA PRO A 547 35.07 2.50 -1.59
C PRO A 547 35.20 1.42 -0.51
N ILE A 548 34.66 1.69 0.68
CA ILE A 548 34.63 0.70 1.79
C ILE A 548 33.22 0.27 2.17
N ASN A 549 32.21 0.69 1.41
CA ASN A 549 30.81 0.27 1.46
C ASN A 549 30.07 0.87 0.25
N TYR A 550 28.87 0.36 -0.03
CA TYR A 550 28.01 0.81 -1.14
C TYR A 550 27.75 2.33 -1.20
N LYS A 551 27.77 3.06 -0.07
CA LYS A 551 27.49 4.51 -0.06
C LYS A 551 28.65 5.35 -0.61
N GLU A 552 29.85 4.78 -0.70
CA GLU A 552 31.00 5.42 -1.31
C GLU A 552 31.11 5.13 -2.82
N GLY A 553 30.16 4.37 -3.36
CA GLY A 553 30.06 4.04 -4.78
C GLY A 553 30.79 2.75 -5.15
N THR A 554 30.89 2.51 -6.45
CA THR A 554 31.39 1.24 -7.02
C THR A 554 32.84 1.33 -7.50
N LEU A 555 33.53 0.19 -7.54
CA LEU A 555 34.87 0.05 -8.12
C LEU A 555 34.79 -0.49 -9.56
N PHE A 556 35.56 0.08 -10.47
CA PHE A 556 35.75 -0.40 -11.83
C PHE A 556 37.20 -0.88 -12.04
N VAL A 557 37.35 -2.11 -12.53
CA VAL A 557 38.64 -2.76 -12.79
C VAL A 557 38.87 -2.82 -14.30
N SER A 558 40.04 -2.37 -14.77
CA SER A 558 40.49 -2.71 -16.13
C SER A 558 41.99 -2.58 -16.30
N ASN A 559 42.55 -3.29 -17.29
CA ASN A 559 43.94 -3.11 -17.70
C ASN A 559 44.19 -1.79 -18.48
N LYS A 560 43.16 -0.97 -18.69
CA LYS A 560 43.27 0.28 -19.46
C LYS A 560 43.74 1.42 -18.58
N LYS A 561 44.39 2.42 -19.21
CA LYS A 561 44.91 3.61 -18.50
C LYS A 561 43.83 4.55 -17.98
N LYS A 562 42.59 4.43 -18.48
CA LYS A 562 41.44 5.21 -18.04
C LYS A 562 40.16 4.39 -18.22
N MET A 563 39.18 4.64 -17.36
CA MET A 563 37.80 4.20 -17.60
C MET A 563 37.25 4.96 -18.82
N VAL A 564 36.70 4.22 -19.79
CA VAL A 564 36.19 4.79 -21.04
C VAL A 564 34.67 4.75 -20.98
N TRP A 565 34.07 5.94 -20.91
CA TRP A 565 32.62 6.11 -20.83
C TRP A 565 31.94 6.23 -22.21
N ASN A 566 32.66 6.66 -23.25
CA ASN A 566 32.22 6.70 -24.65
C ASN A 566 33.40 6.44 -25.59
#